data_AF-A0A512JP87-F1
#
_entry.id   AF-A0A512JP87-F1
#
_cell.length_a   1.000
_cell.length_b   1.000
_cell.length_c   1.000
_cell.angle_alpha   90.00
_cell.angle_beta   90.00
_cell.angle_gamma   90.00
#
_symmetry.space_group_name_H-M   'P 1'
#
loop_
_entity.id
_entity.type
_entity.pdbx_description
1 polymer ?
#
loop_
_entity_poly.entity_id
_entity_poly.type
_entity_poly.pdbx_seq_one_letter_code
_entity_poly.pdbx_strand_id
1 'polypeptide(L)'
;MSKSKRAARLAAGAAVARVNHFLAQGFPVSSPVGNWKLKSAIRMAGDELGVERVTFRGRIGTPDKPGSYFRRYGLKPDWSIAAVRGELGTAPVLPGFVIKRTTRKTDAAGKVAAEYVTQTRAPGEAFAPLPGQRIKGESALLDGDGRTIAKWVKTDREPLSPAEMVEAIRSAFEAFASRALVLPPPAAVDDATATIYPLADLHLGLLTWRRETGVNWDLSIAQEVIRESVGRLVASAPPSRQAVVLGLGDLLHADGYDNATPKSKNVLDVDGRYPKILRAATLLMIEAVEAALARHERVLVRILRGNHDRESAIAVSLALSLHYRDHPRVTVDDDPGYFWWWRFGRNLLGGTHGDAAKMADLPMLMAARNPEAWGLTRFRAIFTGHIHTKTAVEVGGVTVESLRTPIPPDAWHHENGYGAGRALTAVTYHAERGEISRNTVNILPPENAA
;
A
#
# COMPACT_ATOMS: atom_id res chain seq x y z
N MET A 1 36.84 31.50 -28.65
CA MET A 1 36.90 31.64 -30.14
C MET A 1 36.69 33.10 -30.50
N SER A 2 37.50 33.68 -31.40
CA SER A 2 37.26 35.07 -31.88
C SER A 2 35.90 35.18 -32.59
N LYS A 3 35.28 36.36 -32.58
CA LYS A 3 33.99 36.62 -33.26
C LYS A 3 34.00 36.14 -34.72
N SER A 4 35.13 36.31 -35.42
CA SER A 4 35.38 35.80 -36.78
C SER A 4 35.33 34.27 -36.89
N LYS A 5 36.00 33.52 -35.99
CA LYS A 5 35.96 32.05 -36.01
C LYS A 5 34.57 31.49 -35.70
N ARG A 6 33.80 32.16 -34.83
CA ARG A 6 32.42 31.77 -34.50
C ARG A 6 31.48 31.97 -35.69
N ALA A 7 31.60 33.10 -36.39
CA ALA A 7 30.84 33.37 -37.62
C ALA A 7 31.15 32.34 -38.72
N ALA A 8 32.43 31.98 -38.90
CA ALA A 8 32.84 30.97 -39.89
C ALA A 8 32.28 29.56 -39.59
N ARG A 9 32.23 29.15 -38.32
CA ARG A 9 31.62 27.87 -37.91
C ARG A 9 30.11 27.86 -38.10
N LEU A 10 29.42 28.96 -37.80
CA LEU A 10 27.98 29.10 -38.04
C LEU A 10 27.64 29.01 -39.53
N ALA A 11 28.39 29.70 -40.38
CA ALA A 11 28.23 29.60 -41.84
C ALA A 11 28.48 28.17 -42.36
N ALA A 12 29.50 27.47 -41.83
CA ALA A 12 29.74 26.07 -42.16
C ALA A 12 28.61 25.15 -41.70
N GLY A 13 28.03 25.40 -40.52
CA GLY A 13 26.86 24.68 -40.01
C GLY A 13 25.62 24.87 -40.88
N ALA A 14 25.32 26.11 -41.28
CA ALA A 14 24.22 26.42 -42.18
C ALA A 14 24.39 25.72 -43.55
N ALA A 15 25.60 25.70 -44.10
CA ALA A 15 25.91 25.00 -45.33
C ALA A 15 25.68 23.48 -45.22
N VAL A 16 26.14 22.85 -44.13
CA VAL A 16 25.91 21.42 -43.87
C VAL A 16 24.42 21.11 -43.70
N ALA A 17 23.70 21.95 -42.94
CA ALA A 17 22.25 21.81 -42.75
C ALA A 17 21.50 21.91 -44.08
N ARG A 18 21.94 22.77 -45.01
CA ARG A 18 21.33 22.86 -46.35
C ARG A 18 21.57 21.61 -47.19
N VAL A 19 22.75 20.99 -47.09
CA VAL A 19 22.99 19.68 -47.74
C VAL A 19 22.08 18.60 -47.15
N ASN A 20 21.92 18.56 -45.82
CA ASN A 20 21.00 17.62 -45.16
C ASN A 20 19.55 17.83 -45.62
N HIS A 21 19.12 19.09 -45.79
CA HIS A 21 17.79 19.41 -46.31
C HIS A 21 17.58 18.80 -47.71
N PHE A 22 18.52 18.98 -48.63
CA PHE A 22 18.40 18.40 -49.98
C PHE A 22 18.52 16.87 -49.99
N LEU A 23 19.31 16.28 -49.09
CA LEU A 23 19.34 14.82 -48.91
C LEU A 23 17.97 14.29 -48.44
N ALA A 24 17.32 15.00 -47.50
CA ALA A 24 15.99 14.67 -47.03
C ALA A 24 14.91 14.85 -48.12
N GLN A 25 15.10 15.79 -49.06
CA GLN A 25 14.22 16.02 -50.20
C GLN A 25 14.40 15.03 -51.37
N GLY A 26 15.26 14.04 -51.23
CA GLY A 26 15.41 13.00 -52.27
C GLY A 26 16.61 13.19 -53.21
N PHE A 27 17.38 14.28 -53.11
CA PHE A 27 18.52 14.49 -54.01
C PHE A 27 19.67 13.51 -53.70
N PRO A 28 20.35 12.95 -54.72
CA PRO A 28 21.39 11.96 -54.50
C PRO A 28 22.68 12.58 -53.98
N VAL A 29 23.50 11.78 -53.30
CA VAL A 29 24.83 12.19 -52.80
C VAL A 29 25.75 12.68 -53.93
N SER A 30 25.73 12.00 -55.08
CA SER A 30 26.48 12.38 -56.28
C SER A 30 25.61 12.25 -57.53
N SER A 31 25.84 13.13 -58.51
CA SER A 31 25.21 12.97 -59.84
C SER A 31 25.66 11.65 -60.46
N PRO A 32 24.73 10.79 -60.93
CA PRO A 32 25.07 9.52 -61.57
C PRO A 32 25.99 9.71 -62.78
N VAL A 33 26.92 8.77 -62.99
CA VAL A 33 27.77 8.75 -64.19
C VAL A 33 26.88 8.65 -65.43
N GLY A 34 26.99 9.61 -66.34
CA GLY A 34 26.21 9.66 -67.58
C GLY A 34 24.90 10.47 -67.55
N ASN A 35 24.43 10.94 -66.37
CA ASN A 35 23.23 11.78 -66.29
C ASN A 35 23.52 13.17 -65.70
N TRP A 36 23.82 14.13 -66.58
CA TRP A 36 24.24 15.48 -66.23
C TRP A 36 23.09 16.45 -65.88
N LYS A 37 21.83 16.05 -66.12
CA LYS A 37 20.63 16.83 -65.77
C LYS A 37 20.22 16.68 -64.30
N LEU A 38 20.56 15.56 -63.65
CA LEU A 38 20.25 15.32 -62.24
C LEU A 38 21.31 15.95 -61.32
N LYS A 39 20.92 17.00 -60.59
CA LYS A 39 21.80 17.70 -59.64
C LYS A 39 21.89 16.93 -58.31
N SER A 40 23.07 16.82 -57.72
CA SER A 40 23.25 16.24 -56.38
C SER A 40 22.83 17.20 -55.26
N ALA A 41 22.60 16.67 -54.06
CA ALA A 41 22.25 17.49 -52.88
C ALA A 41 23.30 18.59 -52.60
N ILE A 42 24.58 18.26 -52.77
CA ILE A 42 25.69 19.21 -52.64
C ILE A 42 25.61 20.31 -53.70
N ARG A 43 25.20 19.96 -54.93
CA ARG A 43 25.07 20.92 -56.04
C ARG A 43 23.89 21.85 -55.83
N MET A 44 22.74 21.31 -55.41
CA MET A 44 21.55 22.12 -55.11
C MET A 44 21.83 23.11 -53.98
N ALA A 45 22.46 22.64 -52.89
CA ALA A 45 22.87 23.51 -51.79
C ALA A 45 23.87 24.59 -52.24
N GLY A 46 24.83 24.24 -53.11
CA GLY A 46 25.81 25.20 -53.64
C GLY A 46 25.18 26.28 -54.52
N ASP A 47 24.30 25.88 -55.45
CA ASP A 47 23.60 26.80 -56.37
C ASP A 47 22.75 27.81 -55.58
N GLU A 48 22.01 27.36 -54.55
CA GLU A 48 21.17 28.23 -53.73
C GLU A 48 21.97 29.17 -52.81
N LEU A 49 23.09 28.69 -52.28
CA LEU A 49 23.96 29.50 -51.43
C LEU A 49 24.88 30.44 -52.25
N GLY A 50 24.82 30.39 -53.59
CA GLY A 50 25.65 31.19 -54.48
C GLY A 50 27.15 30.88 -54.39
N VAL A 51 27.53 29.65 -54.01
CA VAL A 51 28.93 29.26 -53.78
C VAL A 51 29.46 28.44 -54.96
N GLU A 52 30.67 28.75 -55.41
CA GLU A 52 31.34 28.00 -56.48
C GLU A 52 31.44 26.50 -56.13
N ARG A 53 31.02 25.68 -57.09
CA ARG A 53 30.71 24.24 -56.92
C ARG A 53 31.90 23.39 -56.50
N VAL A 54 33.05 23.56 -57.13
CA VAL A 54 34.24 22.74 -56.87
C VAL A 54 34.75 23.02 -55.46
N THR A 55 34.76 24.30 -55.10
CA THR A 55 35.15 24.79 -53.78
C THR A 55 34.15 24.32 -52.71
N PHE A 56 32.85 24.32 -53.00
CA PHE A 56 31.81 23.86 -52.07
C PHE A 56 31.88 22.35 -51.80
N ARG A 57 32.06 21.52 -52.83
CA ARG A 57 32.23 20.07 -52.69
C ARG A 57 33.47 19.72 -51.84
N GLY A 58 34.60 20.40 -52.06
CA GLY A 58 35.80 20.22 -51.23
C GLY A 58 35.61 20.63 -49.76
N ARG A 59 34.69 21.57 -49.51
CA ARG A 59 34.34 22.01 -48.14
C ARG A 59 33.45 21.01 -47.42
N ILE A 60 32.41 20.49 -48.08
CA ILE A 60 31.44 19.54 -47.52
C ILE A 60 32.03 18.11 -47.42
N GLY A 61 32.72 17.64 -48.46
CA GLY A 61 33.20 16.26 -48.57
C GLY A 61 32.18 15.31 -49.18
N THR A 62 32.53 14.03 -49.19
CA THR A 62 31.68 12.89 -49.61
C THR A 62 31.59 11.89 -48.45
N PRO A 63 30.69 10.89 -48.51
CA PRO A 63 30.61 9.85 -47.49
C PRO A 63 31.97 9.18 -47.20
N ASP A 64 32.74 8.89 -48.25
CA ASP A 64 34.03 8.18 -48.13
C ASP A 64 35.23 9.11 -47.88
N LYS A 65 35.07 10.43 -48.09
CA LYS A 65 36.17 11.39 -47.99
C LYS A 65 35.73 12.68 -47.30
N PRO A 66 36.16 12.93 -46.05
CA PRO A 66 35.73 14.10 -45.30
C PRO A 66 36.16 15.41 -45.97
N GLY A 67 35.29 16.43 -45.88
CA GLY A 67 35.55 17.77 -46.39
C GLY A 67 36.34 18.65 -45.43
N SER A 68 36.67 19.86 -45.88
CA SER A 68 37.40 20.83 -45.04
C SER A 68 36.60 21.30 -43.81
N TYR A 69 35.26 21.35 -43.89
CA TYR A 69 34.41 21.73 -42.74
C TYR A 69 34.45 20.69 -41.63
N PHE A 70 34.55 19.41 -41.99
CA PHE A 70 34.75 18.35 -41.00
C PHE A 70 36.13 18.48 -40.36
N ARG A 71 37.20 18.64 -41.16
CA ARG A 71 38.57 18.77 -40.63
C ARG A 71 38.75 20.01 -39.74
N ARG A 72 38.10 21.13 -40.06
CA ARG A 72 38.26 22.40 -39.32
C ARG A 72 37.28 22.57 -38.17
N TYR A 73 36.06 22.03 -38.27
CA TYR A 73 34.96 22.31 -37.34
C TYR A 73 34.21 21.07 -36.85
N GLY A 74 34.55 19.86 -37.32
CA GLY A 74 33.85 18.62 -37.00
C GLY A 74 32.49 18.46 -37.67
N LEU A 75 32.14 19.34 -38.62
CA LEU A 75 30.82 19.38 -39.26
C LEU A 75 30.82 18.60 -40.57
N LYS A 76 29.91 17.63 -40.71
CA LYS A 76 29.65 16.86 -41.93
C LYS A 76 28.14 16.65 -42.12
N PRO A 77 27.66 16.44 -43.36
CA PRO A 77 26.30 16.00 -43.60
C PRO A 77 25.99 14.69 -42.88
N ASP A 78 24.72 14.51 -42.53
CA ASP A 78 24.23 13.25 -42.00
C ASP A 78 24.06 12.24 -43.14
N TRP A 79 25.11 11.47 -43.38
CA TRP A 79 25.12 10.46 -44.44
C TRP A 79 24.23 9.25 -44.12
N SER A 80 23.71 9.11 -42.89
CA SER A 80 22.75 8.04 -42.55
C SER A 80 21.45 8.15 -43.36
N ILE A 81 21.05 9.38 -43.73
CA ILE A 81 19.91 9.67 -44.60
C ILE A 81 20.08 8.99 -45.97
N ALA A 82 21.30 8.98 -46.52
CA ALA A 82 21.61 8.31 -47.79
C ALA A 82 21.84 6.79 -47.61
N ALA A 83 22.37 6.38 -46.47
CA ALA A 83 22.63 4.97 -46.14
C ALA A 83 21.33 4.14 -46.01
N VAL A 84 20.31 4.66 -45.32
CA VAL A 84 18.99 4.00 -45.20
C VAL A 84 18.31 3.87 -46.55
N ARG A 85 18.58 4.78 -47.50
CA ARG A 85 18.07 4.74 -48.88
C ARG A 85 18.84 3.76 -49.80
N GLY A 86 19.86 3.07 -49.30
CA GLY A 86 20.67 2.13 -50.09
C GLY A 86 21.60 2.81 -51.12
N GLU A 87 21.78 4.13 -51.05
CA GLU A 87 22.59 4.90 -52.01
C GLU A 87 24.10 4.71 -51.82
N LEU A 88 24.48 3.90 -50.84
CA LEU A 88 25.85 3.46 -50.56
C LEU A 88 26.09 1.97 -50.93
N GLY A 89 25.12 1.25 -51.54
CA GLY A 89 25.22 -0.17 -51.97
C GLY A 89 24.00 -1.05 -51.59
N THR A 90 23.85 -2.25 -52.22
CA THR A 90 22.69 -3.16 -52.06
C THR A 90 22.65 -3.93 -50.74
N ALA A 91 22.34 -3.19 -49.71
CA ALA A 91 21.36 -3.70 -48.78
C ALA A 91 20.28 -2.64 -48.66
N PRO A 92 19.13 -2.74 -49.36
CA PRO A 92 17.97 -2.04 -48.88
C PRO A 92 17.53 -2.78 -47.62
N VAL A 93 17.80 -2.16 -46.49
CA VAL A 93 17.19 -2.58 -45.23
C VAL A 93 15.72 -2.25 -45.32
N LEU A 94 14.84 -3.25 -45.13
CA LEU A 94 13.40 -3.02 -45.13
C LEU A 94 13.06 -1.88 -44.14
N PRO A 95 12.15 -0.94 -44.44
CA PRO A 95 11.77 0.12 -43.51
C PRO A 95 11.35 -0.46 -42.16
N GLY A 96 11.96 0.04 -41.08
CA GLY A 96 11.76 -0.50 -39.73
C GLY A 96 12.54 -1.79 -39.44
N PHE A 97 13.53 -2.15 -40.26
CA PHE A 97 14.50 -3.23 -40.04
C PHE A 97 15.95 -2.68 -40.01
N VAL A 98 16.90 -3.47 -39.53
CA VAL A 98 18.36 -3.27 -39.50
C VAL A 98 19.06 -4.55 -39.99
N ILE A 99 20.26 -4.44 -40.57
CA ILE A 99 21.03 -5.61 -41.02
C ILE A 99 21.58 -6.36 -39.81
N LYS A 100 21.23 -7.64 -39.66
CA LYS A 100 21.74 -8.53 -38.61
C LYS A 100 23.00 -9.26 -39.03
N ARG A 101 23.11 -9.69 -40.30
CA ARG A 101 24.25 -10.46 -40.82
C ARG A 101 24.39 -10.30 -42.33
N THR A 102 25.63 -10.30 -42.82
CA THR A 102 25.96 -10.41 -44.26
C THR A 102 26.90 -11.58 -44.50
N THR A 103 26.63 -12.41 -45.51
CA THR A 103 27.49 -13.53 -45.90
C THR A 103 27.89 -13.38 -47.35
N ARG A 104 29.19 -13.50 -47.65
CA ARG A 104 29.74 -13.42 -49.00
C ARG A 104 30.33 -14.76 -49.40
N LYS A 105 29.93 -15.29 -50.56
CA LYS A 105 30.46 -16.52 -51.14
C LYS A 105 31.33 -16.16 -52.34
N THR A 106 32.59 -16.57 -52.32
CA THR A 106 33.55 -16.39 -53.42
C THR A 106 33.73 -17.67 -54.21
N ASP A 107 34.05 -17.54 -55.50
CA ASP A 107 34.47 -18.64 -56.36
C ASP A 107 35.95 -19.01 -56.13
N ALA A 108 36.42 -20.06 -56.82
CA ALA A 108 37.79 -20.57 -56.71
C ALA A 108 38.86 -19.59 -57.20
N ALA A 109 38.48 -18.54 -57.94
CA ALA A 109 39.37 -17.46 -58.39
C ALA A 109 39.35 -16.24 -57.45
N GLY A 110 38.66 -16.34 -56.30
CA GLY A 110 38.54 -15.26 -55.31
C GLY A 110 37.54 -14.17 -55.68
N LYS A 111 36.76 -14.35 -56.74
CA LYS A 111 35.74 -13.37 -57.17
C LYS A 111 34.42 -13.67 -56.48
N VAL A 112 33.68 -12.61 -56.12
CA VAL A 112 32.41 -12.74 -55.38
C VAL A 112 31.35 -13.34 -56.29
N ALA A 113 30.87 -14.53 -55.93
CA ALA A 113 29.87 -15.26 -56.68
C ALA A 113 28.44 -14.98 -56.17
N ALA A 114 28.26 -14.75 -54.86
CA ALA A 114 26.97 -14.38 -54.27
C ALA A 114 27.10 -13.65 -52.92
N GLU A 115 26.09 -12.84 -52.58
CA GLU A 115 25.95 -12.14 -51.30
C GLU A 115 24.56 -12.36 -50.71
N TYR A 116 24.51 -12.61 -49.40
CA TYR A 116 23.27 -12.82 -48.65
C TYR A 116 23.16 -11.81 -47.51
N VAL A 117 21.98 -11.25 -47.28
CA VAL A 117 21.69 -10.29 -46.20
C VAL A 117 20.57 -10.84 -45.32
N THR A 118 20.80 -10.89 -44.00
CA THR A 118 19.78 -11.19 -43.00
C THR A 118 19.43 -9.91 -42.26
N GLN A 119 18.16 -9.54 -42.20
CA GLN A 119 17.66 -8.32 -41.54
C GLN A 119 16.78 -8.67 -40.34
N THR A 120 16.69 -7.78 -39.36
CA THR A 120 15.82 -7.91 -38.19
C THR A 120 15.12 -6.58 -37.92
N ARG A 121 14.00 -6.56 -37.21
CA ARG A 121 13.26 -5.32 -36.94
C ARG A 121 14.15 -4.34 -36.18
N ALA A 122 14.15 -3.07 -36.55
CA ALA A 122 14.86 -2.03 -35.84
C ALA A 122 14.38 -2.02 -34.37
N PRO A 123 15.28 -1.83 -33.39
CA PRO A 123 14.87 -1.70 -32.00
C PRO A 123 13.81 -0.60 -31.88
N GLY A 124 12.69 -0.91 -31.23
CA GLY A 124 11.70 0.10 -30.87
C GLY A 124 12.24 1.09 -29.83
N GLU A 125 11.44 2.10 -29.50
CA GLU A 125 11.77 3.00 -28.39
C GLU A 125 11.98 2.21 -27.08
N ALA A 126 12.91 2.66 -26.25
CA ALA A 126 13.12 2.07 -24.94
C ALA A 126 11.84 2.20 -24.11
N PHE A 127 11.38 1.09 -23.53
CA PHE A 127 10.22 1.12 -22.65
C PHE A 127 10.50 2.03 -21.45
N ALA A 128 9.63 3.02 -21.25
CA ALA A 128 9.58 3.84 -20.04
C ALA A 128 8.24 3.55 -19.34
N PRO A 129 8.23 3.36 -18.00
CA PRO A 129 6.98 3.24 -17.26
C PRO A 129 6.17 4.54 -17.38
N LEU A 130 4.84 4.42 -17.33
CA LEU A 130 3.96 5.58 -17.29
C LEU A 130 4.25 6.42 -16.03
N PRO A 131 4.03 7.76 -16.07
CA PRO A 131 4.16 8.59 -14.87
C PRO A 131 3.39 8.00 -13.68
N GLY A 132 4.04 7.86 -12.52
CA GLY A 132 3.48 7.24 -11.31
C GLY A 132 3.52 5.72 -11.26
N GLN A 133 4.26 5.06 -12.18
CA GLN A 133 4.53 3.62 -12.13
C GLN A 133 6.03 3.34 -12.01
N ARG A 134 6.37 2.31 -11.23
CA ARG A 134 7.73 1.75 -11.15
C ARG A 134 7.79 0.37 -11.81
N ILE A 135 8.96 -0.02 -12.29
CA ILE A 135 9.19 -1.40 -12.73
C ILE A 135 9.25 -2.29 -11.48
N LYS A 136 8.32 -3.25 -11.39
CA LYS A 136 8.23 -4.24 -10.30
C LYS A 136 9.16 -5.42 -10.53
N GLY A 137 9.34 -5.79 -11.79
CA GLY A 137 10.19 -6.91 -12.15
C GLY A 137 10.08 -7.26 -13.63
N GLU A 138 10.91 -8.20 -14.04
CA GLU A 138 11.02 -8.62 -15.43
C GLU A 138 10.89 -10.14 -15.50
N SER A 139 10.19 -10.63 -16.51
CA SER A 139 10.10 -12.06 -16.80
C SER A 139 10.61 -12.31 -18.20
N ALA A 140 11.41 -13.35 -18.39
CA ALA A 140 12.01 -13.70 -19.68
C ALA A 140 11.56 -15.09 -20.11
N LEU A 141 11.15 -15.22 -21.37
CA LEU A 141 10.96 -16.51 -22.04
C LEU A 141 12.31 -16.91 -22.63
N LEU A 142 12.79 -18.11 -22.32
CA LEU A 142 14.06 -18.65 -22.80
C LEU A 142 13.82 -19.74 -23.85
N ASP A 143 14.77 -19.93 -24.76
CA ASP A 143 14.83 -21.11 -25.63
C ASP A 143 15.42 -22.32 -24.89
N GLY A 144 15.50 -23.47 -25.58
CA GLY A 144 16.08 -24.71 -25.03
C GLY A 144 17.57 -24.63 -24.69
N ASP A 145 18.27 -23.60 -25.17
CA ASP A 145 19.69 -23.32 -24.88
C ASP A 145 19.85 -22.23 -23.81
N GLY A 146 18.75 -21.75 -23.21
CA GLY A 146 18.75 -20.71 -22.18
C GLY A 146 18.86 -19.27 -22.70
N ARG A 147 18.72 -19.02 -24.01
CA ARG A 147 18.77 -17.66 -24.58
C ARG A 147 17.41 -16.97 -24.48
N THR A 148 17.40 -15.69 -24.16
CA THR A 148 16.17 -14.90 -24.07
C THR A 148 15.50 -14.71 -25.44
N ILE A 149 14.28 -15.22 -25.59
CA ILE A 149 13.39 -15.04 -26.74
C ILE A 149 12.57 -13.76 -26.59
N ALA A 150 11.99 -13.55 -25.40
CA ALA A 150 11.12 -12.43 -25.12
C ALA A 150 11.23 -12.00 -23.65
N LYS A 151 10.90 -10.74 -23.37
CA LYS A 151 10.94 -10.16 -22.03
C LYS A 151 9.69 -9.34 -21.77
N TRP A 152 9.06 -9.55 -20.63
CA TRP A 152 7.94 -8.76 -20.13
C TRP A 152 8.41 -7.91 -18.97
N VAL A 153 8.20 -6.61 -19.07
CA VAL A 153 8.44 -5.66 -17.98
C VAL A 153 7.12 -5.47 -17.23
N LYS A 154 7.08 -5.89 -15.96
CA LYS A 154 5.91 -5.72 -15.09
C LYS A 154 6.05 -4.40 -14.35
N THR A 155 5.07 -3.53 -14.44
CA THR A 155 5.02 -2.27 -13.68
C THR A 155 4.03 -2.38 -12.53
N ASP A 156 4.20 -1.51 -11.53
CA ASP A 156 3.30 -1.34 -10.39
C ASP A 156 3.20 0.14 -10.06
N ARG A 157 2.17 0.56 -9.32
CA ARG A 157 2.07 1.95 -8.86
C ARG A 157 3.27 2.31 -7.98
N GLU A 158 3.78 3.52 -8.10
CA GLU A 158 4.71 4.02 -7.10
C GLU A 158 4.02 4.04 -5.73
N PRO A 159 4.64 3.48 -4.67
CA PRO A 159 4.10 3.63 -3.34
C PRO A 159 4.15 5.11 -2.97
N LEU A 160 3.26 5.55 -2.08
CA LEU A 160 3.33 6.89 -1.52
C LEU A 160 4.75 7.15 -1.02
N SER A 161 5.31 8.32 -1.35
CA SER A 161 6.58 8.73 -0.78
C SER A 161 6.46 8.80 0.74
N PRO A 162 7.55 8.62 1.50
CA PRO A 162 7.51 8.78 2.96
C PRO A 162 6.92 10.12 3.40
N ALA A 163 7.13 11.19 2.63
CA ALA A 163 6.54 12.50 2.89
C ALA A 163 5.01 12.51 2.70
N GLU A 164 4.51 11.90 1.62
CA GLU A 164 3.06 11.75 1.40
C GLU A 164 2.41 10.81 2.40
N MET A 165 3.10 9.75 2.83
CA MET A 165 2.65 8.90 3.92
C MET A 165 2.55 9.67 5.23
N VAL A 166 3.59 10.44 5.58
CA VAL A 166 3.60 11.27 6.80
C VAL A 166 2.51 12.33 6.74
N GLU A 167 2.27 12.95 5.59
CA GLU A 167 1.20 13.95 5.44
C GLU A 167 -0.19 13.31 5.46
N ALA A 168 -0.37 12.14 4.85
CA ALA A 168 -1.61 11.38 4.93
C ALA A 168 -1.89 10.94 6.38
N ILE A 169 -0.86 10.49 7.11
CA ILE A 169 -0.95 10.20 8.54
C ILE A 169 -1.27 11.49 9.30
N ARG A 170 -0.53 12.59 9.10
CA ARG A 170 -0.79 13.85 9.78
C ARG A 170 -2.22 14.33 9.56
N SER A 171 -2.69 14.40 8.32
CA SER A 171 -4.04 14.83 7.98
C SER A 171 -5.11 13.89 8.56
N ALA A 172 -4.86 12.58 8.55
CA ALA A 172 -5.76 11.61 9.19
C ALA A 172 -5.84 11.82 10.72
N PHE A 173 -4.73 12.21 11.35
CA PHE A 173 -4.62 12.45 12.79
C PHE A 173 -4.97 13.89 13.22
N GLU A 174 -4.97 14.86 12.31
CA GLU A 174 -5.26 16.27 12.61
C GLU A 174 -6.71 16.46 13.08
N ALA A 175 -7.64 15.68 12.54
CA ALA A 175 -9.02 15.60 13.04
C ALA A 175 -9.09 15.12 14.51
N PHE A 176 -8.13 14.30 14.94
CA PHE A 176 -8.02 13.76 16.31
C PHE A 176 -7.13 14.62 17.22
N ALA A 177 -6.41 15.60 16.68
CA ALA A 177 -5.57 16.52 17.44
C ALA A 177 -6.38 17.57 18.23
N SER A 178 -7.69 17.68 17.96
CA SER A 178 -8.60 18.42 18.83
C SER A 178 -8.55 17.83 20.24
N ARG A 179 -8.43 18.70 21.26
CA ARG A 179 -8.31 18.24 22.66
C ARG A 179 -9.57 17.48 23.05
N ALA A 180 -9.39 16.31 23.67
CA ALA A 180 -10.47 15.54 24.28
C ALA A 180 -11.35 16.43 25.17
N LEU A 181 -12.67 16.22 25.09
CA LEU A 181 -13.62 16.94 25.93
C LEU A 181 -13.39 16.57 27.39
N VAL A 182 -13.15 17.58 28.23
CA VAL A 182 -13.08 17.37 29.67
C VAL A 182 -14.50 17.35 30.22
N LEU A 183 -15.08 16.15 30.27
CA LEU A 183 -16.40 15.94 30.89
C LEU A 183 -16.31 16.21 32.41
N PRO A 184 -17.40 16.61 33.08
CA PRO A 184 -17.42 16.65 34.54
C PRO A 184 -17.32 15.23 35.13
N PRO A 185 -16.75 15.06 36.34
CA PRO A 185 -16.82 13.80 37.06
C PRO A 185 -18.27 13.42 37.40
N PRO A 186 -18.59 12.11 37.46
CA PRO A 186 -19.88 11.65 37.96
C PRO A 186 -20.08 12.12 39.41
N ALA A 187 -21.34 12.40 39.78
CA ALA A 187 -21.68 12.92 41.11
C ALA A 187 -21.35 11.95 42.25
N ALA A 188 -21.43 10.65 41.99
CA ALA A 188 -21.11 9.59 42.95
C ALA A 188 -20.59 8.35 42.22
N VAL A 189 -19.61 7.69 42.83
CA VAL A 189 -19.05 6.41 42.41
C VAL A 189 -18.78 5.53 43.64
N ASP A 190 -18.67 4.23 43.45
CA ASP A 190 -18.09 3.33 44.46
C ASP A 190 -16.56 3.28 44.29
N ASP A 191 -15.85 3.85 45.26
CA ASP A 191 -14.39 3.94 45.32
C ASP A 191 -13.67 2.59 45.32
N ALA A 192 -14.35 1.53 45.77
CA ALA A 192 -13.78 0.20 45.86
C ALA A 192 -14.04 -0.64 44.60
N THR A 193 -14.61 -0.06 43.53
CA THR A 193 -14.99 -0.83 42.33
C THR A 193 -14.27 -0.40 41.06
N ALA A 194 -14.11 -1.37 40.16
CA ALA A 194 -13.64 -1.17 38.80
C ALA A 194 -14.53 -1.91 37.80
N THR A 195 -14.97 -1.24 36.74
CA THR A 195 -15.74 -1.87 35.64
C THR A 195 -14.89 -2.06 34.40
N ILE A 196 -14.87 -3.27 33.86
CA ILE A 196 -14.17 -3.61 32.63
C ILE A 196 -15.19 -3.73 31.51
N TYR A 197 -14.90 -3.06 30.40
CA TYR A 197 -15.60 -3.16 29.12
C TYR A 197 -14.68 -3.86 28.12
N PRO A 198 -14.63 -5.20 28.12
CA PRO A 198 -13.89 -5.94 27.10
C PRO A 198 -14.67 -5.92 25.79
N LEU A 199 -14.24 -5.04 24.88
CA LEU A 199 -14.81 -4.85 23.55
C LEU A 199 -14.06 -5.78 22.57
N ALA A 200 -14.57 -7.00 22.42
CA ALA A 200 -13.97 -8.03 21.58
C ALA A 200 -14.59 -8.07 20.18
N ASP A 201 -13.74 -8.27 19.17
CA ASP A 201 -14.16 -8.68 17.82
C ASP A 201 -15.19 -7.72 17.22
N LEU A 202 -14.95 -6.41 17.27
CA LEU A 202 -15.90 -5.42 16.74
C LEU A 202 -15.98 -5.44 15.20
N HIS A 203 -14.92 -5.91 14.52
CA HIS A 203 -14.84 -6.12 13.07
C HIS A 203 -15.44 -4.97 12.25
N LEU A 204 -15.06 -3.73 12.57
CA LEU A 204 -15.51 -2.57 11.79
C LEU A 204 -15.03 -2.72 10.34
N GLY A 205 -15.95 -2.51 9.39
CA GLY A 205 -15.71 -2.73 7.97
C GLY A 205 -16.11 -4.10 7.45
N LEU A 206 -16.67 -5.00 8.27
CA LEU A 206 -17.32 -6.21 7.78
C LEU A 206 -18.50 -5.88 6.86
N LEU A 207 -18.62 -6.62 5.76
CA LEU A 207 -19.79 -6.64 4.88
C LEU A 207 -20.49 -8.00 4.97
N THR A 208 -21.80 -8.01 5.19
CA THR A 208 -22.63 -9.21 5.05
C THR A 208 -23.87 -8.95 4.21
N TRP A 209 -24.30 -9.97 3.47
CA TRP A 209 -25.49 -9.91 2.63
C TRP A 209 -26.61 -10.77 3.17
N ARG A 210 -27.79 -10.19 3.40
CA ARG A 210 -28.93 -10.85 4.03
C ARG A 210 -29.37 -12.14 3.35
N ARG A 211 -29.31 -12.22 2.02
CA ARG A 211 -29.75 -13.43 1.30
C ARG A 211 -28.81 -14.61 1.53
N GLU A 212 -27.56 -14.33 1.86
CA GLU A 212 -26.53 -15.33 2.12
C GLU A 212 -26.45 -15.64 3.61
N THR A 213 -26.19 -14.65 4.46
CA THR A 213 -25.90 -14.87 5.89
C THR A 213 -27.09 -14.62 6.82
N GLY A 214 -28.22 -14.16 6.29
CA GLY A 214 -29.44 -13.85 7.05
C GLY A 214 -29.51 -12.42 7.58
N VAL A 215 -28.43 -11.63 7.51
CA VAL A 215 -28.36 -10.24 8.00
C VAL A 215 -27.60 -9.36 7.01
N ASN A 216 -28.11 -8.14 6.76
CA ASN A 216 -27.31 -7.10 6.10
C ASN A 216 -26.46 -6.40 7.15
N TRP A 217 -25.17 -6.24 6.85
CA TRP A 217 -24.22 -5.55 7.71
C TRP A 217 -23.25 -4.77 6.84
N ASP A 218 -23.06 -3.51 7.19
CA ASP A 218 -22.11 -2.61 6.55
C ASP A 218 -21.50 -1.69 7.62
N LEU A 219 -20.56 -0.84 7.23
CA LEU A 219 -19.85 0.02 8.18
C LEU A 219 -20.80 0.96 8.94
N SER A 220 -21.87 1.44 8.30
CA SER A 220 -22.82 2.38 8.90
C SER A 220 -23.67 1.69 9.96
N ILE A 221 -24.22 0.51 9.63
CA ILE A 221 -24.98 -0.34 10.55
C ILE A 221 -24.08 -0.72 11.75
N ALA A 222 -22.83 -1.13 11.48
CA ALA A 222 -21.89 -1.51 12.52
C ALA A 222 -21.64 -0.37 13.51
N GLN A 223 -21.36 0.84 13.01
CA GLN A 223 -21.12 2.01 13.86
C GLN A 223 -22.33 2.34 14.73
N GLU A 224 -23.53 2.38 14.16
CA GLU A 224 -24.76 2.70 14.89
C GLU A 224 -25.06 1.65 15.97
N VAL A 225 -25.14 0.38 15.59
CA VAL A 225 -25.51 -0.71 16.50
C VAL A 225 -24.48 -0.87 17.62
N ILE A 226 -23.19 -0.81 17.31
CA ILE A 226 -22.14 -0.99 18.32
C ILE A 226 -22.08 0.24 19.24
N ARG A 227 -22.15 1.47 18.71
CA ARG A 227 -22.19 2.69 19.52
C ARG A 227 -23.36 2.67 20.50
N GLU A 228 -24.56 2.37 20.01
CA GLU A 228 -25.74 2.28 20.88
C GLU A 228 -25.61 1.18 21.93
N SER A 229 -25.10 0.02 21.54
CA SER A 229 -24.92 -1.11 22.45
C SER A 229 -23.89 -0.81 23.53
N VAL A 230 -22.78 -0.14 23.20
CA VAL A 230 -21.79 0.35 24.16
C VAL A 230 -22.43 1.37 25.11
N GLY A 231 -23.19 2.33 24.59
CA GLY A 231 -23.89 3.33 25.42
C GLY A 231 -24.86 2.68 26.41
N ARG A 232 -25.68 1.74 25.95
CA ARG A 232 -26.61 0.96 26.81
C ARG A 232 -25.85 0.13 27.84
N LEU A 233 -24.74 -0.49 27.45
CA LEU A 233 -23.91 -1.29 28.34
C LEU A 233 -23.30 -0.44 29.45
N VAL A 234 -22.70 0.70 29.11
CA VAL A 234 -22.12 1.63 30.08
C VAL A 234 -23.20 2.16 31.03
N ALA A 235 -24.37 2.57 30.51
CA ALA A 235 -25.48 3.05 31.32
C ALA A 235 -25.98 1.99 32.32
N SER A 236 -25.92 0.70 31.95
CA SER A 236 -26.35 -0.41 32.80
C SER A 236 -25.34 -0.78 33.90
N ALA A 237 -24.08 -0.37 33.76
CA ALA A 237 -23.04 -0.70 34.72
C ALA A 237 -23.11 0.17 35.99
N PRO A 238 -22.74 -0.35 37.17
CA PRO A 238 -22.56 0.45 38.37
C PRO A 238 -21.52 1.58 38.16
N PRO A 239 -21.74 2.81 38.68
CA PRO A 239 -20.71 3.85 38.70
C PRO A 239 -19.51 3.43 39.56
N SER A 240 -18.37 3.22 38.90
CA SER A 240 -17.12 2.81 39.54
C SER A 240 -16.07 3.92 39.52
N ARG A 241 -15.17 3.92 40.51
CA ARG A 241 -14.01 4.81 40.52
C ARG A 241 -13.10 4.59 39.32
N GLN A 242 -12.89 3.34 38.94
CA GLN A 242 -12.11 3.00 37.75
C GLN A 242 -13.00 2.32 36.71
N ALA A 243 -12.84 2.69 35.44
CA ALA A 243 -13.25 1.87 34.32
C ALA A 243 -12.05 1.49 33.46
N VAL A 244 -12.17 0.36 32.76
CA VAL A 244 -11.22 -0.06 31.73
C VAL A 244 -11.99 -0.27 30.44
N VAL A 245 -11.68 0.52 29.41
CA VAL A 245 -12.13 0.25 28.04
C VAL A 245 -11.03 -0.58 27.37
N LEU A 246 -11.31 -1.86 27.19
CA LEU A 246 -10.34 -2.85 26.70
C LEU A 246 -10.77 -3.30 25.30
N GLY A 247 -10.18 -2.73 24.24
CA GLY A 247 -10.27 -3.28 22.90
C GLY A 247 -9.54 -4.61 22.85
N LEU A 248 -10.25 -5.73 22.67
CA LEU A 248 -9.74 -7.08 22.87
C LEU A 248 -9.34 -7.76 21.54
N GLY A 249 -8.73 -6.98 20.64
CA GLY A 249 -8.36 -7.40 19.28
C GLY A 249 -9.53 -7.42 18.30
N ASP A 250 -9.18 -7.46 17.01
CA ASP A 250 -10.11 -7.47 15.87
C ASP A 250 -11.13 -6.32 15.94
N LEU A 251 -10.62 -5.12 16.23
CA LEU A 251 -11.40 -3.88 16.15
C LEU A 251 -11.77 -3.58 14.70
N LEU A 252 -10.85 -3.81 13.76
CA LEU A 252 -11.09 -3.70 12.32
C LEU A 252 -11.22 -5.10 11.70
N HIS A 253 -12.07 -5.21 10.69
CA HIS A 253 -12.20 -6.46 9.93
C HIS A 253 -10.99 -6.72 9.01
N ALA A 254 -10.32 -5.68 8.53
CA ALA A 254 -9.16 -5.81 7.63
C ALA A 254 -8.03 -4.82 7.98
N ASP A 255 -6.78 -5.26 7.77
CA ASP A 255 -5.56 -4.53 8.16
C ASP A 255 -4.87 -3.79 7.00
N GLY A 256 -5.66 -3.08 6.18
CA GLY A 256 -5.14 -2.35 5.04
C GLY A 256 -6.04 -2.43 3.82
N TYR A 257 -5.44 -2.20 2.66
CA TYR A 257 -6.15 -2.24 1.37
C TYR A 257 -6.35 -3.66 0.82
N ASP A 258 -5.60 -4.63 1.34
CA ASP A 258 -5.79 -6.02 0.99
C ASP A 258 -6.96 -6.57 1.82
N ASN A 259 -8.02 -7.00 1.14
CA ASN A 259 -9.19 -7.62 1.75
C ASN A 259 -8.90 -9.09 2.13
N ALA A 260 -7.87 -9.29 2.96
CA ALA A 260 -7.50 -10.61 3.46
C ALA A 260 -6.85 -10.52 4.84
N THR A 261 -7.01 -11.56 5.66
CA THR A 261 -6.32 -11.60 6.96
C THR A 261 -4.79 -11.56 6.76
N PRO A 262 -4.04 -10.76 7.55
CA PRO A 262 -2.61 -10.55 7.33
C PRO A 262 -1.78 -11.82 7.24
N LYS A 263 -2.06 -12.79 8.13
CA LYS A 263 -1.28 -14.04 8.26
C LYS A 263 -1.85 -15.19 7.42
N SER A 264 -3.14 -15.51 7.60
CA SER A 264 -3.75 -16.70 6.99
C SER A 264 -4.23 -16.48 5.56
N LYS A 265 -4.33 -15.22 5.12
CA LYS A 265 -4.81 -14.83 3.78
C LYS A 265 -6.23 -15.30 3.48
N ASN A 266 -7.06 -15.48 4.51
CA ASN A 266 -8.49 -15.67 4.33
C ASN A 266 -9.05 -14.43 3.65
N VAL A 267 -9.80 -14.60 2.57
CA VAL A 267 -10.48 -13.50 1.86
C VAL A 267 -11.57 -12.94 2.76
N LEU A 268 -11.71 -11.61 2.75
CA LEU A 268 -12.63 -10.88 3.62
C LEU A 268 -13.61 -10.05 2.78
N ASP A 269 -14.88 -10.08 3.17
CA ASP A 269 -15.90 -9.20 2.63
C ASP A 269 -15.88 -7.87 3.40
N VAL A 270 -15.41 -6.81 2.73
CA VAL A 270 -15.14 -5.51 3.37
C VAL A 270 -16.04 -4.42 2.79
N ASP A 271 -16.76 -3.71 3.67
CA ASP A 271 -17.49 -2.48 3.32
C ASP A 271 -16.64 -1.23 3.59
N GLY A 272 -16.26 -0.55 2.51
CA GLY A 272 -15.62 0.75 2.55
C GLY A 272 -14.13 0.73 2.18
N ARG A 273 -13.47 1.88 2.43
CA ARG A 273 -12.04 2.06 2.20
C ARG A 273 -11.32 1.98 3.54
N TYR A 274 -10.13 1.38 3.54
CA TYR A 274 -9.33 1.23 4.75
C TYR A 274 -9.23 2.51 5.62
N PRO A 275 -8.89 3.70 5.07
CA PRO A 275 -8.87 4.93 5.89
C PRO A 275 -10.22 5.31 6.50
N LYS A 276 -11.33 5.04 5.80
CA LYS A 276 -12.70 5.29 6.30
C LYS A 276 -13.00 4.38 7.50
N ILE A 277 -12.65 3.09 7.38
CA ILE A 277 -12.85 2.08 8.43
C ILE A 277 -11.99 2.40 9.65
N LEU A 278 -10.70 2.67 9.46
CA LEU A 278 -9.78 3.05 10.54
C LEU A 278 -10.25 4.29 11.29
N ARG A 279 -10.72 5.32 10.56
CA ARG A 279 -11.29 6.52 11.16
C ARG A 279 -12.55 6.21 11.96
N ALA A 280 -13.45 5.39 11.42
CA ALA A 280 -14.68 4.96 12.10
C ALA A 280 -14.39 4.20 13.40
N ALA A 281 -13.45 3.23 13.36
CA ALA A 281 -13.01 2.48 14.52
C ALA A 281 -12.40 3.39 15.61
N THR A 282 -11.55 4.33 15.21
CA THR A 282 -10.93 5.29 16.14
C THR A 282 -11.98 6.16 16.83
N LEU A 283 -12.95 6.70 16.07
CA LEU A 283 -14.03 7.52 16.63
C LEU A 283 -14.93 6.72 17.56
N LEU A 284 -15.28 5.48 17.20
CA LEU A 284 -16.09 4.60 18.05
C LEU A 284 -15.40 4.33 19.40
N MET A 285 -14.07 4.14 19.40
CA MET A 285 -13.31 3.98 20.65
C MET A 285 -13.26 5.27 21.47
N ILE A 286 -13.15 6.44 20.84
CA ILE A 286 -13.26 7.73 21.54
C ILE A 286 -14.64 7.84 22.21
N GLU A 287 -15.71 7.57 21.48
CA GLU A 287 -17.09 7.61 22.00
C GLU A 287 -17.30 6.59 23.14
N ALA A 288 -16.70 5.40 23.07
CA ALA A 288 -16.74 4.42 24.15
C ALA A 288 -16.03 4.93 25.42
N VAL A 289 -14.89 5.59 25.27
CA VAL A 289 -14.15 6.20 26.38
C VAL A 289 -14.92 7.38 26.98
N GLU A 290 -15.53 8.23 26.15
CA GLU A 290 -16.37 9.34 26.61
C GLU A 290 -17.61 8.85 27.35
N ALA A 291 -18.28 7.80 26.85
CA ALA A 291 -19.40 7.16 27.54
C ALA A 291 -18.95 6.63 28.91
N ALA A 292 -17.81 5.95 28.98
CA ALA A 292 -17.25 5.47 30.24
C ALA A 292 -16.90 6.64 31.19
N LEU A 293 -16.30 7.72 30.69
CA LEU A 293 -15.97 8.92 31.49
C LEU A 293 -17.20 9.64 32.06
N ALA A 294 -18.34 9.56 31.37
CA ALA A 294 -19.59 10.10 31.89
C ALA A 294 -20.14 9.29 33.07
N ARG A 295 -19.77 8.02 33.18
CA ARG A 295 -20.26 7.08 34.20
C ARG A 295 -19.27 6.82 35.34
N HIS A 296 -17.97 6.95 35.06
CA HIS A 296 -16.87 6.55 35.95
C HIS A 296 -15.94 7.72 36.26
N GLU A 297 -15.25 7.67 37.40
CA GLU A 297 -14.33 8.76 37.79
C GLU A 297 -13.09 8.81 36.88
N ARG A 298 -12.49 7.65 36.58
CA ARG A 298 -11.29 7.52 35.75
C ARG A 298 -11.45 6.38 34.75
N VAL A 299 -10.83 6.53 33.57
CA VAL A 299 -10.83 5.51 32.51
C VAL A 299 -9.40 5.15 32.13
N LEU A 300 -9.09 3.85 32.18
CA LEU A 300 -7.92 3.26 31.58
C LEU A 300 -8.33 2.71 30.21
N VAL A 301 -7.56 3.00 29.18
CA VAL A 301 -7.83 2.54 27.82
C VAL A 301 -6.70 1.65 27.37
N ARG A 302 -7.06 0.49 26.83
CA ARG A 302 -6.11 -0.47 26.29
C ARG A 302 -6.64 -1.02 24.97
N ILE A 303 -5.83 -0.97 23.92
CA ILE A 303 -6.15 -1.59 22.62
C ILE A 303 -5.17 -2.74 22.39
N LEU A 304 -5.67 -3.96 22.44
CA LEU A 304 -4.95 -5.16 22.06
C LEU A 304 -5.13 -5.42 20.56
N ARG A 305 -4.10 -6.00 19.96
CA ARG A 305 -4.10 -6.47 18.57
C ARG A 305 -4.82 -7.80 18.47
N GLY A 306 -5.58 -8.02 17.41
CA GLY A 306 -6.07 -9.33 17.01
C GLY A 306 -5.41 -9.84 15.74
N ASN A 307 -5.95 -10.92 15.18
CA ASN A 307 -5.40 -11.51 13.96
C ASN A 307 -5.86 -10.80 12.68
N HIS A 308 -6.89 -9.94 12.73
CA HIS A 308 -7.38 -9.11 11.63
C HIS A 308 -6.79 -7.70 11.59
N ASP A 309 -6.23 -7.18 12.69
CA ASP A 309 -5.88 -5.76 12.84
C ASP A 309 -4.54 -5.51 13.57
N ARG A 310 -3.55 -6.36 13.32
CA ARG A 310 -2.20 -6.35 13.90
C ARG A 310 -1.52 -4.98 13.83
N GLU A 311 -1.61 -4.29 12.71
CA GLU A 311 -1.02 -2.97 12.51
C GLU A 311 -2.01 -1.85 12.86
N SER A 312 -3.28 -1.99 12.46
CA SER A 312 -4.31 -0.98 12.66
C SER A 312 -4.64 -0.72 14.13
N ALA A 313 -4.63 -1.75 14.98
CA ALA A 313 -4.82 -1.58 16.42
C ALA A 313 -3.73 -0.71 17.06
N ILE A 314 -2.48 -0.77 16.55
CA ILE A 314 -1.40 0.13 16.99
C ILE A 314 -1.71 1.57 16.61
N ALA A 315 -2.16 1.79 15.36
CA ALA A 315 -2.54 3.13 14.90
C ALA A 315 -3.67 3.73 15.75
N VAL A 316 -4.70 2.94 16.09
CA VAL A 316 -5.78 3.37 16.98
C VAL A 316 -5.27 3.69 18.38
N SER A 317 -4.41 2.85 18.96
CA SER A 317 -3.82 3.09 20.28
C SER A 317 -3.01 4.40 20.33
N LEU A 318 -2.20 4.67 19.30
CA LEU A 318 -1.44 5.92 19.19
C LEU A 318 -2.36 7.13 19.00
N ALA A 319 -3.44 7.00 18.22
CA ALA A 319 -4.43 8.06 18.05
C ALA A 319 -5.09 8.43 19.38
N LEU A 320 -5.50 7.43 20.16
CA LEU A 320 -6.09 7.63 21.49
C LEU A 320 -5.07 8.26 22.46
N SER A 321 -3.81 7.80 22.43
CA SER A 321 -2.74 8.37 23.25
C SER A 321 -2.53 9.86 22.95
N LEU A 322 -2.51 10.25 21.67
CA LEU A 322 -2.39 11.66 21.26
C LEU A 322 -3.62 12.49 21.64
N HIS A 323 -4.81 11.92 21.50
CA HIS A 323 -6.09 12.59 21.79
C HIS A 323 -6.26 12.86 23.30
N TYR A 324 -5.88 11.90 24.15
CA TYR A 324 -6.06 11.95 25.60
C TYR A 324 -4.79 12.34 26.40
N ARG A 325 -3.68 12.69 25.74
CA ARG A 325 -2.37 12.96 26.39
C ARG A 325 -2.39 13.91 27.60
N ASP A 326 -3.29 14.89 27.57
CA ASP A 326 -3.42 15.94 28.59
C ASP A 326 -4.72 15.79 29.42
N HIS A 327 -5.47 14.70 29.25
CA HIS A 327 -6.77 14.53 29.89
C HIS A 327 -6.62 14.01 31.34
N PRO A 328 -7.15 14.71 32.37
CA PRO A 328 -6.83 14.42 33.77
C PRO A 328 -7.43 13.12 34.32
N ARG A 329 -8.36 12.51 33.59
CA ARG A 329 -9.11 11.31 34.03
C ARG A 329 -8.99 10.12 33.06
N VAL A 330 -8.22 10.26 31.98
CA VAL A 330 -7.99 9.17 31.03
C VAL A 330 -6.52 8.81 31.04
N THR A 331 -6.23 7.52 31.11
CA THR A 331 -4.89 6.98 30.92
C THR A 331 -4.97 6.01 29.75
N VAL A 332 -4.14 6.23 28.73
CA VAL A 332 -3.98 5.27 27.63
C VAL A 332 -2.75 4.43 27.94
N ASP A 333 -2.94 3.12 28.00
CA ASP A 333 -1.87 2.13 28.14
C ASP A 333 -1.32 1.82 26.75
N ASP A 334 -0.14 2.36 26.46
CA ASP A 334 0.57 2.25 25.18
C ASP A 334 1.57 1.09 25.12
N ASP A 335 1.55 0.17 26.11
CA ASP A 335 2.41 -1.01 26.10
C ASP A 335 2.27 -1.80 24.77
N PRO A 336 3.32 -2.25 24.10
CA PRO A 336 3.18 -2.94 22.81
C PRO A 336 2.81 -4.43 22.94
N GLY A 337 2.70 -4.94 24.17
CA GLY A 337 2.48 -6.33 24.51
C GLY A 337 1.15 -6.88 24.02
N TYR A 338 1.18 -8.15 23.62
CA TYR A 338 0.01 -8.88 23.13
C TYR A 338 -0.94 -9.36 24.25
N PHE A 339 -0.54 -9.14 25.49
CA PHE A 339 -1.26 -9.50 26.70
C PHE A 339 -1.33 -8.27 27.58
N TRP A 340 -2.53 -7.99 28.07
CA TRP A 340 -2.76 -6.97 29.08
C TRP A 340 -2.88 -7.67 30.44
N TRP A 341 -2.24 -7.10 31.46
CA TRP A 341 -2.34 -7.56 32.84
C TRP A 341 -2.57 -6.36 33.74
N TRP A 342 -3.52 -6.46 34.65
CA TRP A 342 -3.87 -5.34 35.51
C TRP A 342 -4.31 -5.80 36.88
N ARG A 343 -3.68 -5.23 37.91
CA ARG A 343 -4.02 -5.51 39.31
C ARG A 343 -4.93 -4.42 39.85
N PHE A 344 -6.04 -4.83 40.47
CA PHE A 344 -6.97 -3.93 41.17
C PHE A 344 -7.36 -4.53 42.52
N GLY A 345 -6.81 -3.99 43.61
CA GLY A 345 -6.95 -4.60 44.93
C GLY A 345 -6.43 -6.05 44.94
N ARG A 346 -7.33 -7.00 45.25
CA ARG A 346 -7.14 -8.45 45.24
C ARG A 346 -7.51 -9.12 43.91
N ASN A 347 -7.75 -8.34 42.85
CA ASN A 347 -8.01 -8.83 41.51
C ASN A 347 -6.74 -8.76 40.66
N LEU A 348 -6.41 -9.83 39.93
CA LEU A 348 -5.48 -9.80 38.80
C LEU A 348 -6.24 -10.15 37.53
N LEU A 349 -6.47 -9.13 36.70
CA LEU A 349 -7.21 -9.24 35.46
C LEU A 349 -6.25 -9.34 34.29
N GLY A 350 -6.68 -10.02 33.24
CA GLY A 350 -5.89 -10.20 32.03
C GLY A 350 -6.74 -10.10 30.77
N GLY A 351 -6.08 -9.83 29.64
CA GLY A 351 -6.71 -9.77 28.33
C GLY A 351 -5.74 -10.15 27.23
N THR A 352 -6.20 -10.93 26.26
CA THR A 352 -5.52 -11.17 24.98
C THR A 352 -6.58 -11.50 23.94
N HIS A 353 -6.32 -11.27 22.66
CA HIS A 353 -7.31 -11.58 21.64
C HIS A 353 -7.68 -13.09 21.63
N GLY A 354 -6.71 -13.97 21.88
CA GLY A 354 -6.95 -15.42 22.03
C GLY A 354 -6.44 -16.28 20.88
N ASP A 355 -5.82 -15.67 19.87
CA ASP A 355 -5.17 -16.34 18.74
C ASP A 355 -3.72 -16.80 19.06
N ALA A 356 -3.09 -16.19 20.08
CA ALA A 356 -1.69 -16.46 20.42
C ALA A 356 -1.47 -17.59 21.44
N ALA A 357 -2.47 -17.89 22.29
CA ALA A 357 -2.36 -18.91 23.33
C ALA A 357 -3.73 -19.50 23.67
N LYS A 358 -3.76 -20.80 23.97
CA LYS A 358 -5.00 -21.50 24.34
C LYS A 358 -5.43 -21.09 25.74
N MET A 359 -6.75 -21.07 25.97
CA MET A 359 -7.32 -20.72 27.28
C MET A 359 -6.71 -21.49 28.46
N ALA A 360 -6.42 -22.79 28.27
CA ALA A 360 -5.84 -23.63 29.30
C ALA A 360 -4.42 -23.23 29.72
N ASP A 361 -3.67 -22.55 28.85
CA ASP A 361 -2.28 -22.13 29.07
C ASP A 361 -2.17 -20.72 29.69
N LEU A 362 -3.23 -19.91 29.53
CA LEU A 362 -3.24 -18.51 29.97
C LEU A 362 -3.04 -18.31 31.49
N PRO A 363 -3.55 -19.16 32.40
CA PRO A 363 -3.31 -19.01 33.83
C PRO A 363 -1.82 -19.09 34.20
N MET A 364 -1.10 -20.04 33.62
CA MET A 364 0.34 -20.19 33.87
C MET A 364 1.14 -19.03 33.28
N LEU A 365 0.73 -18.52 32.12
CA LEU A 365 1.32 -17.30 31.54
C LEU A 365 1.11 -16.08 32.45
N MET A 366 -0.09 -15.90 33.00
CA MET A 366 -0.39 -14.84 33.96
C MET A 366 0.51 -14.94 35.19
N ALA A 367 0.61 -16.13 35.79
CA ALA A 367 1.42 -16.38 36.99
C ALA A 367 2.91 -16.12 36.74
N ALA A 368 3.43 -16.67 35.64
CA ALA A 368 4.86 -16.55 35.30
C ALA A 368 5.27 -15.12 34.96
N ARG A 369 4.40 -14.35 34.31
CA ARG A 369 4.69 -12.96 33.92
C ARG A 369 4.42 -11.94 35.02
N ASN A 370 3.56 -12.28 35.98
CA ASN A 370 3.14 -11.37 37.05
C ASN A 370 3.26 -12.02 38.43
N PRO A 371 4.42 -12.58 38.83
CA PRO A 371 4.54 -13.40 40.04
C PRO A 371 4.19 -12.63 41.33
N GLU A 372 4.56 -11.34 41.41
CA GLU A 372 4.22 -10.49 42.56
C GLU A 372 2.71 -10.22 42.64
N ALA A 373 2.12 -9.74 41.54
CA ALA A 373 0.68 -9.49 41.49
C ALA A 373 -0.11 -10.79 41.71
N TRP A 374 0.40 -11.93 41.25
CA TRP A 374 -0.16 -13.24 41.50
C TRP A 374 -0.20 -13.54 43.00
N GLY A 375 0.91 -13.37 43.73
CA GLY A 375 0.96 -13.60 45.17
C GLY A 375 0.07 -12.66 45.99
N LEU A 376 -0.16 -11.43 45.51
CA LEU A 376 -0.94 -10.41 46.22
C LEU A 376 -2.46 -10.51 46.00
N THR A 377 -2.90 -11.24 44.98
CA THR A 377 -4.29 -11.30 44.54
C THR A 377 -4.96 -12.63 44.86
N ARG A 378 -6.29 -12.65 44.85
CA ARG A 378 -7.13 -13.83 45.12
C ARG A 378 -8.04 -14.17 43.95
N PHE A 379 -8.61 -13.14 43.32
CA PHE A 379 -9.54 -13.28 42.22
C PHE A 379 -8.81 -13.00 40.91
N ARG A 380 -8.97 -13.89 39.93
CA ARG A 380 -8.21 -13.82 38.69
C ARG A 380 -9.10 -14.14 37.52
N ALA A 381 -9.10 -13.28 36.51
CA ALA A 381 -9.87 -13.49 35.31
C ALA A 381 -9.08 -13.06 34.07
N ILE A 382 -9.27 -13.76 32.96
CA ILE A 382 -8.68 -13.43 31.66
C ILE A 382 -9.77 -13.40 30.61
N PHE A 383 -9.86 -12.30 29.88
CA PHE A 383 -10.79 -12.14 28.78
C PHE A 383 -10.11 -12.47 27.45
N THR A 384 -10.81 -13.18 26.58
CA THR A 384 -10.44 -13.39 25.18
C THR A 384 -11.60 -13.10 24.22
N GLY A 385 -11.29 -13.00 22.94
CA GLY A 385 -12.24 -12.93 21.82
C GLY A 385 -11.93 -14.04 20.82
N HIS A 386 -11.75 -13.68 19.55
CA HIS A 386 -11.25 -14.50 18.44
C HIS A 386 -12.22 -15.57 17.93
N ILE A 387 -12.82 -16.36 18.83
CA ILE A 387 -13.70 -17.49 18.45
C ILE A 387 -15.18 -17.10 18.32
N HIS A 388 -15.49 -15.81 18.52
CA HIS A 388 -16.83 -15.22 18.38
C HIS A 388 -17.95 -15.84 19.25
N THR A 389 -17.58 -16.76 20.13
CA THR A 389 -18.50 -17.58 20.93
C THR A 389 -18.15 -17.45 22.40
N LYS A 390 -19.19 -17.42 23.25
CA LYS A 390 -19.00 -17.45 24.70
C LYS A 390 -18.55 -18.82 25.14
N THR A 391 -17.35 -18.92 25.71
CA THR A 391 -16.83 -20.13 26.35
C THR A 391 -16.03 -19.72 27.57
N ALA A 392 -16.17 -20.43 28.68
CA ALA A 392 -15.39 -20.17 29.88
C ALA A 392 -14.82 -21.46 30.45
N VAL A 393 -13.60 -21.39 30.96
CA VAL A 393 -12.93 -22.46 31.69
C VAL A 393 -12.35 -21.90 32.98
N GLU A 394 -12.27 -22.72 34.02
CA GLU A 394 -11.58 -22.39 35.25
C GLU A 394 -10.39 -23.31 35.43
N VAL A 395 -9.19 -22.74 35.38
CA VAL A 395 -7.94 -23.50 35.42
C VAL A 395 -6.96 -22.78 36.33
N GLY A 396 -6.40 -23.49 37.31
CA GLY A 396 -5.40 -22.92 38.23
C GLY A 396 -5.91 -21.75 39.08
N GLY A 397 -7.23 -21.70 39.39
CA GLY A 397 -7.83 -20.60 40.14
C GLY A 397 -8.00 -19.30 39.33
N VAL A 398 -8.00 -19.41 38.00
CA VAL A 398 -8.23 -18.32 37.05
C VAL A 398 -9.42 -18.67 36.17
N THR A 399 -10.39 -17.77 36.08
CA THR A 399 -11.48 -17.87 35.09
C THR A 399 -10.99 -17.29 33.76
N VAL A 400 -11.01 -18.09 32.70
CA VAL A 400 -10.66 -17.64 31.36
C VAL A 400 -11.91 -17.69 30.49
N GLU A 401 -12.35 -16.55 29.97
CA GLU A 401 -13.61 -16.40 29.23
C GLU A 401 -13.35 -15.81 27.84
N SER A 402 -13.75 -16.52 26.78
CA SER A 402 -13.97 -15.91 25.48
C SER A 402 -15.34 -15.27 25.45
N LEU A 403 -15.38 -14.05 24.94
CA LEU A 403 -16.58 -13.25 24.81
C LEU A 403 -17.25 -13.50 23.46
N ARG A 404 -18.52 -13.10 23.36
CA ARG A 404 -19.23 -13.03 22.08
C ARG A 404 -18.79 -11.80 21.33
N THR A 405 -18.82 -11.89 20.01
CA THR A 405 -18.72 -10.73 19.13
C THR A 405 -20.07 -9.99 19.03
N PRO A 406 -20.09 -8.67 18.77
CA PRO A 406 -21.30 -7.95 18.41
C PRO A 406 -21.75 -8.10 16.95
N ILE A 407 -20.89 -8.60 16.04
CA ILE A 407 -21.15 -8.67 14.59
C ILE A 407 -21.87 -9.95 14.16
N PRO A 408 -22.65 -9.93 13.07
CA PRO A 408 -23.19 -11.15 12.46
C PRO A 408 -22.07 -12.02 11.85
N PRO A 409 -22.29 -13.33 11.68
CA PRO A 409 -21.35 -14.16 10.94
C PRO A 409 -21.20 -13.64 9.50
N ASP A 410 -19.96 -13.58 9.03
CA ASP A 410 -19.64 -13.33 7.63
C ASP A 410 -19.94 -14.57 6.76
N ALA A 411 -19.72 -14.46 5.44
CA ALA A 411 -19.97 -15.55 4.50
C ALA A 411 -19.17 -16.82 4.85
N TRP A 412 -17.90 -16.66 5.25
CA TRP A 412 -17.04 -17.78 5.61
C TRP A 412 -17.51 -18.48 6.90
N HIS A 413 -17.88 -17.71 7.92
CA HIS A 413 -18.43 -18.26 9.16
C HIS A 413 -19.76 -18.96 8.90
N HIS A 414 -20.62 -18.38 8.06
CA HIS A 414 -21.89 -18.98 7.68
C HIS A 414 -21.69 -20.32 6.94
N GLU A 415 -20.79 -20.37 5.96
CA GLU A 415 -20.47 -21.59 5.20
C GLU A 415 -19.93 -22.72 6.10
N ASN A 416 -19.12 -22.37 7.11
CA ASN A 416 -18.55 -23.34 8.05
C ASN A 416 -19.50 -23.72 9.19
N GLY A 417 -20.73 -23.20 9.21
CA GLY A 417 -21.72 -23.46 10.26
C GLY A 417 -21.36 -22.82 11.61
N TYR A 418 -20.48 -21.83 11.62
CA TYR A 418 -20.16 -21.06 12.81
C TYR A 418 -21.23 -19.99 13.06
N GLY A 419 -21.69 -19.92 14.30
CA GLY A 419 -22.69 -18.94 14.71
C GLY A 419 -22.92 -18.99 16.20
N ALA A 420 -23.05 -17.82 16.81
CA ALA A 420 -23.38 -17.66 18.22
C ALA A 420 -24.30 -16.45 18.41
N GLY A 421 -24.92 -16.36 19.59
CA GLY A 421 -25.57 -15.12 19.98
C GLY A 421 -24.57 -13.97 20.01
N ARG A 422 -25.01 -12.76 19.69
CA ARG A 422 -24.16 -11.56 19.66
C ARG A 422 -24.41 -10.72 20.89
N ALA A 423 -23.34 -10.23 21.53
CA ALA A 423 -23.48 -9.44 22.73
C ALA A 423 -22.23 -8.62 23.05
N LEU A 424 -22.41 -7.56 23.85
CA LEU A 424 -21.33 -6.91 24.59
C LEU A 424 -21.52 -7.17 26.08
N THR A 425 -20.41 -7.28 26.81
CA THR A 425 -20.41 -7.59 28.25
C THR A 425 -19.60 -6.55 29.01
N ALA A 426 -20.06 -6.18 30.20
CA ALA A 426 -19.31 -5.40 31.17
C ALA A 426 -19.23 -6.19 32.48
N VAL A 427 -18.07 -6.16 33.14
CA VAL A 427 -17.85 -6.89 34.38
C VAL A 427 -17.30 -5.93 35.43
N THR A 428 -17.98 -5.85 36.57
CA THR A 428 -17.57 -4.99 37.68
C THR A 428 -16.96 -5.81 38.80
N TYR A 429 -15.77 -5.40 39.22
CA TYR A 429 -14.99 -6.01 40.29
C TYR A 429 -14.96 -5.09 41.49
N HIS A 430 -15.10 -5.67 42.68
CA HIS A 430 -14.77 -4.99 43.92
C HIS A 430 -13.33 -5.33 44.32
N ALA A 431 -12.60 -4.35 44.85
CA ALA A 431 -11.19 -4.46 45.21
C ALA A 431 -10.89 -5.67 46.10
N GLU A 432 -11.78 -6.01 47.05
CA GLU A 432 -11.58 -7.12 47.99
C GLU A 432 -12.51 -8.33 47.78
N ARG A 433 -13.49 -8.27 46.86
CA ARG A 433 -14.54 -9.31 46.74
C ARG A 433 -14.62 -10.00 45.39
N GLY A 434 -13.78 -9.64 44.42
CA GLY A 434 -13.83 -10.26 43.09
C GLY A 434 -14.90 -9.63 42.21
N GLU A 435 -15.40 -10.40 41.24
CA GLU A 435 -16.54 -10.02 40.41
C GLU A 435 -17.80 -9.86 41.27
N ILE A 436 -18.47 -8.71 41.18
CA ILE A 436 -19.71 -8.40 41.93
C ILE A 436 -20.91 -8.11 41.04
N SER A 437 -20.69 -7.83 39.76
CA SER A 437 -21.76 -7.54 38.81
C SER A 437 -21.30 -7.82 37.39
N ARG A 438 -22.23 -8.29 36.57
CA ARG A 438 -22.04 -8.54 35.14
C ARG A 438 -23.27 -8.08 34.38
N ASN A 439 -23.05 -7.21 33.40
CA ASN A 439 -24.09 -6.68 32.54
C ASN A 439 -23.84 -7.16 31.12
N THR A 440 -24.91 -7.56 30.43
CA THR A 440 -24.84 -8.02 29.04
C THR A 440 -25.89 -7.31 28.21
N VAL A 441 -25.46 -6.73 27.10
CA VAL A 441 -26.37 -6.21 26.06
C VAL A 441 -26.33 -7.18 24.89
N ASN A 442 -27.44 -7.87 24.65
CA ASN A 442 -27.59 -8.73 23.47
C ASN A 442 -27.84 -7.87 22.23
N ILE A 443 -27.22 -8.24 21.12
CA ILE A 443 -27.35 -7.53 19.85
C ILE A 443 -28.26 -8.30 18.92
N LEU A 444 -29.46 -7.77 18.75
CA LEU A 444 -30.49 -8.33 17.90
C LEU A 444 -30.17 -8.04 16.42
N PRO A 445 -30.57 -8.92 15.49
CA PRO A 445 -30.57 -8.58 14.08
C PRO A 445 -31.40 -7.30 13.89
N PRO A 446 -30.98 -6.37 13.01
CA PRO A 446 -31.83 -5.24 12.68
C PRO A 446 -33.20 -5.75 12.22
N GLU A 447 -34.26 -5.43 12.96
CA GLU A 447 -35.62 -5.76 12.56
C GLU A 447 -35.96 -4.94 11.32
N ASN A 448 -36.25 -5.62 10.21
CA ASN A 448 -36.84 -5.03 9.00
C ASN A 448 -36.04 -3.89 8.33
N ALA A 449 -34.89 -4.21 7.75
CA ALA A 449 -34.51 -3.57 6.48
C ALA A 449 -35.08 -4.46 5.36
N ALA A 450 -36.31 -4.15 4.94
CA ALA A 450 -37.01 -4.82 3.85
C ALA A 450 -36.25 -4.68 2.52
#